data_AF-A0A6J8ASH2-F1
#
_entry.id   AF-A0A6J8ASH2-F1
#
_cell.length_a   1.000
_cell.length_b   1.000
_cell.length_c   1.000
_cell.angle_alpha   90.00
_cell.angle_beta   90.00
_cell.angle_gamma   90.00
#
_symmetry.space_group_name_H-M   'P 1'
#
loop_
_entity.id
_entity.type
_entity.pdbx_description
1 polymer ?
#
loop_
_entity_poly.entity_id
_entity_poly.type
_entity_poly.pdbx_seq_one_letter_code
_entity_poly.pdbx_strand_id
1 'polypeptide(L)'
;MSFVVQKVDEIFKKLSCIDELTKKTGNFETRVNNLTKTVEKASKRIDEVEKSMEFMNQNFENSKSESEYLKTTITEIKSEHGEMINGFDCLRADIDELHERHVDLQIRSMRENLVFSGIPELSENEPSTQTEDIIKDFMKTEMKMDMIVDFQLAHRFGKNHKLKTTTETLIRPGQ
;
A
#
# COMPACT_ATOMS: atom_id res chain seq x y z
N MET A 1 -90.13 68.50 27.57
CA MET A 1 -88.85 68.51 28.31
C MET A 1 -88.30 67.10 28.55
N SER A 2 -89.08 66.15 29.09
CA SER A 2 -88.64 64.77 29.42
C SER A 2 -87.97 63.99 28.27
N PHE A 3 -88.55 63.99 27.06
CA PHE A 3 -88.00 63.25 25.91
C PHE A 3 -86.59 63.71 25.49
N VAL A 4 -86.31 65.01 25.58
CA VAL A 4 -85.00 65.58 25.22
C VAL A 4 -83.93 65.14 26.21
N VAL A 5 -84.25 65.15 27.51
CA VAL A 5 -83.35 64.68 28.57
C VAL A 5 -82.98 63.20 28.36
N GLN A 6 -83.96 62.36 28.06
CA GLN A 6 -83.73 60.93 27.80
C GLN A 6 -82.80 60.70 26.61
N LYS A 7 -82.95 61.48 25.52
CA LYS A 7 -82.06 61.40 24.35
C LYS A 7 -80.64 61.86 24.67
N VAL A 8 -80.48 62.89 25.50
CA VAL A 8 -79.18 63.37 25.95
C VAL A 8 -78.46 62.30 26.78
N ASP A 9 -79.14 61.64 27.72
CA ASP A 9 -78.56 60.53 28.49
C ASP A 9 -78.13 59.35 27.60
N GLU A 10 -78.93 59.03 26.59
CA GLU A 10 -78.61 58.01 25.59
C GLU A 10 -77.34 58.35 24.80
N ILE A 11 -77.17 59.64 24.45
CA ILE A 11 -75.97 60.15 23.78
C ILE A 11 -74.75 60.04 24.70
N PHE A 12 -74.86 60.42 25.98
CA PHE A 12 -73.74 60.30 26.92
C PHE A 12 -73.28 58.86 27.11
N LYS A 13 -74.22 57.90 27.20
CA LYS A 13 -73.87 56.47 27.26
C LYS A 13 -73.13 56.00 26.01
N LYS A 14 -73.58 56.43 24.83
CA LYS A 14 -72.90 56.09 23.56
C LYS A 14 -71.51 56.72 23.47
N LEU A 15 -71.35 57.98 23.91
CA LEU A 15 -70.04 58.65 23.96
C LEU A 15 -69.06 57.90 24.86
N SER A 16 -69.49 57.48 26.05
CA SER A 16 -68.65 56.67 26.95
C SER A 16 -68.22 55.34 26.31
N CYS A 17 -69.10 54.70 25.54
CA CYS A 17 -68.77 53.48 24.81
C CYS A 17 -67.75 53.76 23.69
N ILE A 18 -67.86 54.89 22.98
CA ILE A 18 -66.89 55.31 21.96
C ILE A 18 -65.50 55.54 22.58
N ASP A 19 -65.42 56.11 23.77
CA ASP A 19 -64.14 56.30 24.48
C ASP A 19 -63.48 54.95 24.82
N GLU A 20 -64.25 53.96 25.27
CA GLU A 20 -63.74 52.61 25.53
C GLU A 20 -63.26 51.91 24.25
N LEU A 21 -64.01 52.03 23.16
CA LEU A 21 -63.61 51.49 21.85
C LEU A 21 -62.32 52.15 21.36
N THR A 22 -62.19 53.47 21.51
CA THR A 22 -60.98 54.22 21.14
C THR A 22 -59.76 53.72 21.90
N LYS A 23 -59.88 53.47 23.22
CA LYS A 23 -58.81 52.88 24.04
C LYS A 23 -58.44 51.47 23.58
N LYS A 24 -59.44 50.62 23.29
CA LYS A 24 -59.21 49.26 22.78
C LYS A 24 -58.50 49.28 21.43
N THR A 25 -58.90 50.18 20.52
CA THR A 25 -58.25 50.37 19.22
C THR A 25 -56.78 50.78 19.37
N GLY A 26 -56.46 51.75 20.23
CA GLY A 26 -55.07 52.14 20.48
C GLY A 26 -54.21 51.01 21.08
N ASN A 27 -54.80 50.19 21.96
CA ASN A 27 -54.13 48.98 22.47
C ASN A 27 -53.89 47.95 21.37
N PHE A 28 -54.87 47.74 20.48
CA PHE A 28 -54.70 46.85 19.33
C PHE A 28 -53.61 47.34 18.37
N GLU A 29 -53.58 48.63 18.06
CA GLU A 29 -52.55 49.23 17.21
C GLU A 29 -51.14 49.00 17.79
N THR A 30 -50.98 49.19 19.11
CA THR A 30 -49.71 48.92 19.80
C THR A 30 -49.30 47.45 19.68
N ARG A 31 -50.25 46.52 19.86
CA ARG A 31 -49.98 45.08 19.74
C ARG A 31 -49.62 44.68 18.31
N VAL A 32 -50.31 45.23 17.31
CA VAL A 32 -50.02 45.01 15.89
C VAL A 32 -48.61 45.49 15.56
N ASN A 33 -48.23 46.69 16.00
CA ASN A 33 -46.89 47.23 15.78
C ASN A 33 -45.79 46.36 16.41
N ASN A 34 -46.04 45.79 17.59
CA ASN A 34 -45.10 44.87 18.24
C ASN A 34 -45.01 43.52 17.50
N LEU A 35 -46.13 43.02 16.98
CA LEU A 35 -46.15 41.80 16.19
C LEU A 35 -45.38 41.98 14.88
N THR A 36 -45.58 43.09 14.17
CA THR A 36 -44.83 43.44 12.95
C THR A 36 -43.32 43.41 13.19
N LYS A 37 -42.84 44.05 14.26
CA LYS A 37 -41.42 44.03 14.63
C LYS A 37 -40.89 42.62 14.93
N THR A 38 -41.73 41.77 15.51
CA THR A 38 -41.35 40.39 15.83
C THR A 38 -41.26 39.54 14.56
N VAL A 39 -42.21 39.72 13.63
CA VAL A 39 -42.21 39.05 12.33
C VAL A 39 -40.99 39.47 11.50
N GLU A 40 -40.64 40.76 11.47
CA GLU A 40 -39.44 41.25 10.76
C GLU A 40 -38.15 40.63 11.32
N LYS A 41 -38.03 40.52 12.65
CA LYS A 41 -36.89 39.85 13.29
C LYS A 41 -36.84 38.37 12.96
N ALA A 42 -37.98 37.69 12.95
CA ALA A 42 -38.06 36.28 12.59
C ALA A 42 -37.65 36.06 11.13
N SER A 43 -38.13 36.91 10.21
CA SER A 43 -37.77 36.86 8.78
C SER A 43 -36.25 36.96 8.58
N LYS A 44 -35.59 37.92 9.23
CA LYS A 44 -34.13 38.06 9.13
C LYS A 44 -33.37 36.83 9.62
N ARG A 45 -33.83 36.23 10.73
CA ARG A 45 -33.23 35.00 11.26
C ARG A 45 -33.44 33.81 10.32
N ILE A 46 -34.57 33.74 9.63
CA ILE A 46 -34.83 32.72 8.60
C ILE A 46 -33.84 32.90 7.44
N ASP A 47 -33.65 34.13 6.94
CA ASP A 47 -32.70 34.41 5.86
C ASP A 47 -31.25 34.01 6.23
N GLU A 48 -30.85 34.23 7.49
CA GLU A 48 -29.53 33.81 7.99
C GLU A 48 -29.39 32.28 8.06
N VAL A 49 -30.43 31.58 8.49
CA VAL A 49 -30.47 30.11 8.55
C VAL A 49 -30.40 29.51 7.14
N GLU A 50 -31.13 30.07 6.18
CA GLU A 50 -31.11 29.63 4.78
C GLU A 50 -29.69 29.74 4.18
N LYS A 51 -29.01 30.88 4.39
CA LYS A 51 -27.62 31.05 3.95
C LYS A 51 -26.67 30.07 4.60
N SER A 52 -26.81 29.83 5.91
CA SER A 52 -26.00 28.85 6.62
C SER A 52 -26.24 27.42 6.09
N MET A 53 -27.48 27.11 5.73
CA MET A 53 -27.85 25.80 5.19
C MET A 53 -27.26 25.59 3.79
N GLU A 54 -27.30 26.62 2.92
CA GLU A 54 -26.67 26.58 1.60
C GLU A 54 -25.16 26.33 1.69
N PHE A 55 -24.47 27.07 2.57
CA PHE A 55 -23.04 26.87 2.83
C PHE A 55 -22.73 25.46 3.34
N MET A 56 -23.53 24.95 4.28
CA MET A 56 -23.36 23.60 4.82
C MET A 56 -23.56 22.53 3.73
N ASN A 57 -24.54 22.72 2.85
CA ASN A 57 -24.82 21.79 1.76
C ASN A 57 -23.67 21.75 0.75
N GLN A 58 -23.07 22.91 0.45
CA GLN A 58 -21.89 22.98 -0.41
C GLN A 58 -20.69 22.24 0.19
N ASN A 59 -20.43 22.42 1.50
CA ASN A 59 -19.37 21.68 2.19
C ASN A 59 -19.64 20.17 2.21
N PHE A 60 -20.90 19.76 2.37
CA PHE A 60 -21.29 18.36 2.32
C PHE A 60 -21.00 17.73 0.96
N GLU A 61 -21.37 18.39 -0.14
CA GLU A 61 -21.09 17.89 -1.49
C GLU A 61 -19.58 17.83 -1.80
N ASN A 62 -18.80 18.80 -1.31
CA ASN A 62 -17.34 18.77 -1.42
C ASN A 62 -16.76 17.56 -0.67
N SER A 63 -17.16 17.35 0.58
CA SER A 63 -16.70 16.22 1.40
C SER A 63 -17.10 14.87 0.80
N LYS A 64 -18.31 14.77 0.24
CA LYS A 64 -18.78 13.59 -0.47
C LYS A 64 -17.93 13.29 -1.71
N SER A 65 -17.58 14.32 -2.48
CA SER A 65 -16.73 14.18 -3.67
C SER A 65 -15.32 13.71 -3.31
N GLU A 66 -14.74 14.27 -2.24
CA GLU A 66 -13.43 13.84 -1.72
C GLU A 66 -13.47 12.38 -1.22
N SER A 67 -14.55 11.99 -0.55
CA SER A 67 -14.74 10.60 -0.10
C SER A 67 -14.78 9.60 -1.25
N GLU A 68 -15.45 9.92 -2.36
CA GLU A 68 -15.50 9.04 -3.54
C GLU A 68 -14.15 8.97 -4.27
N TYR A 69 -13.42 10.09 -4.32
CA TYR A 69 -12.04 10.10 -4.83
C TYR A 69 -11.13 9.18 -4.01
N LEU A 70 -11.12 9.34 -2.68
CA LEU A 70 -10.31 8.50 -1.79
C LEU A 70 -10.64 7.01 -1.93
N LYS A 71 -11.93 6.68 -2.06
CA LYS A 71 -12.38 5.29 -2.28
C LYS A 71 -11.80 4.72 -3.57
N THR A 72 -11.76 5.51 -4.64
CA THR A 72 -11.18 5.11 -5.93
C THR A 72 -9.69 4.87 -5.82
N THR A 73 -8.94 5.79 -5.20
CA THR A 73 -7.50 5.63 -4.97
C THR A 73 -7.18 4.41 -4.10
N ILE A 74 -7.99 4.13 -3.08
CA ILE A 74 -7.82 2.91 -2.26
C ILE A 74 -7.99 1.65 -3.11
N THR A 75 -8.95 1.62 -4.04
CA THR A 75 -9.14 0.46 -4.91
C THR A 75 -7.98 0.26 -5.88
N GLU A 76 -7.41 1.34 -6.40
CA GLU A 76 -6.21 1.32 -7.26
C GLU A 76 -4.99 0.78 -6.50
N ILE A 77 -4.69 1.36 -5.34
CA ILE A 77 -3.57 0.91 -4.48
C ILE A 77 -3.71 -0.57 -4.12
N LYS A 78 -4.93 -1.03 -3.83
CA LYS A 78 -5.18 -2.44 -3.51
C LYS A 78 -4.89 -3.36 -4.71
N SER A 79 -5.18 -2.90 -5.93
CA SER A 79 -4.86 -3.63 -7.16
C SER A 79 -3.34 -3.71 -7.37
N GLU A 80 -2.65 -2.57 -7.30
CA GLU A 80 -1.18 -2.49 -7.45
C GLU A 80 -0.46 -3.34 -6.40
N HIS A 81 -0.93 -3.32 -5.15
CA HIS A 81 -0.40 -4.17 -4.10
C HIS A 81 -0.58 -5.67 -4.40
N GLY A 82 -1.70 -6.06 -5.01
CA GLY A 82 -1.94 -7.42 -5.47
C GLY A 82 -0.97 -7.84 -6.57
N GLU A 83 -0.73 -6.97 -7.56
CA GLU A 83 0.26 -7.21 -8.62
C GLU A 83 1.67 -7.34 -8.06
N MET A 84 2.03 -6.49 -7.09
CA MET A 84 3.32 -6.54 -6.42
C MET A 84 3.54 -7.83 -5.63
N ILE A 85 2.53 -8.33 -4.91
CA ILE A 85 2.61 -9.65 -4.24
C ILE A 85 2.88 -10.74 -5.27
N ASN A 86 2.14 -10.77 -6.37
CA ASN A 86 2.34 -11.78 -7.42
C ASN A 86 3.75 -11.69 -8.01
N GLY A 87 4.28 -10.47 -8.20
CA GLY A 87 5.66 -10.25 -8.64
C GLY A 87 6.69 -10.81 -7.65
N PHE A 88 6.48 -10.63 -6.35
CA PHE A 88 7.35 -11.22 -5.32
C PHE A 88 7.30 -12.74 -5.31
N ASP A 89 6.13 -13.35 -5.51
CA ASP A 89 5.99 -14.80 -5.57
C ASP A 89 6.71 -15.38 -6.79
N CYS A 90 6.63 -14.73 -7.95
CA CYS A 90 7.40 -15.10 -9.14
C CYS A 90 8.91 -14.99 -8.92
N LEU A 91 9.38 -13.87 -8.35
CA LEU A 91 10.80 -13.68 -8.06
C LEU A 91 11.33 -14.71 -7.06
N ARG A 92 10.51 -15.10 -6.07
CA ARG A 92 10.87 -16.15 -5.13
C ARG A 92 11.02 -17.50 -5.85
N ALA A 93 10.09 -17.84 -6.75
CA ALA A 93 10.19 -19.05 -7.56
C ALA A 93 11.46 -19.05 -8.44
N ASP A 94 11.79 -17.92 -9.07
CA ASP A 94 13.00 -17.77 -9.88
C ASP A 94 14.28 -17.95 -9.04
N ILE A 95 14.30 -17.43 -7.81
CA ILE A 95 15.41 -17.61 -6.87
C ILE A 95 15.57 -19.09 -6.50
N ASP A 96 14.48 -19.78 -6.18
CA ASP A 96 14.50 -21.19 -5.82
C ASP A 96 15.02 -22.04 -7.01
N GLU A 97 14.57 -21.76 -8.23
CA GLU A 97 15.04 -22.43 -9.45
C GLU A 97 16.53 -22.15 -9.72
N LEU A 98 16.98 -20.90 -9.58
CA LEU A 98 18.38 -20.54 -9.74
C LEU A 98 19.26 -21.23 -8.69
N HIS A 99 18.78 -21.34 -7.46
CA HIS A 99 19.49 -22.04 -6.40
C HIS A 99 19.62 -23.54 -6.70
N GLU A 100 18.56 -24.19 -7.17
CA GLU A 100 18.63 -25.59 -7.60
C GLU A 100 19.63 -25.80 -8.73
N ARG A 101 19.60 -24.93 -9.76
CA ARG A 101 20.57 -24.98 -10.87
C ARG A 101 22.01 -24.75 -10.39
N HIS A 102 22.21 -23.84 -9.43
CA HIS A 102 23.54 -23.60 -8.86
C HIS A 102 24.07 -24.85 -8.14
N VAL A 103 23.24 -25.48 -7.32
CA VAL A 103 23.60 -26.72 -6.61
C VAL A 103 23.89 -27.86 -7.58
N ASP A 104 23.09 -28.05 -8.62
CA ASP A 104 23.35 -29.07 -9.65
C ASP A 104 24.70 -28.84 -10.33
N LEU A 105 24.97 -27.61 -10.76
CA LEU A 105 26.26 -27.25 -11.38
C LEU A 105 27.45 -27.49 -10.45
N GLN A 106 27.32 -27.13 -9.16
CA GLN A 106 28.36 -27.41 -8.17
C GLN A 106 28.61 -28.91 -8.03
N ILE A 107 27.55 -29.72 -7.93
CA ILE A 107 27.67 -31.18 -7.81
C ILE A 107 28.34 -31.78 -9.04
N ARG A 108 27.96 -31.36 -10.25
CA ARG A 108 28.55 -31.86 -11.50
C ARG A 108 30.01 -31.46 -11.63
N SER A 109 30.33 -30.19 -11.35
CA SER A 109 31.70 -29.70 -11.35
C SER A 109 32.60 -30.42 -10.34
N MET A 110 32.09 -30.74 -9.14
CA MET A 110 32.85 -31.50 -8.15
C MET A 110 33.01 -32.99 -8.52
N ARG A 111 31.99 -33.59 -9.14
CA ARG A 111 32.02 -35.00 -9.57
C ARG A 111 33.00 -35.26 -10.71
N GLU A 112 33.10 -34.31 -11.63
CA GLU A 112 33.91 -34.46 -12.83
C GLU A 112 35.42 -34.38 -12.53
N ASN A 113 35.83 -33.92 -11.33
CA ASN A 113 37.23 -33.85 -10.90
C ASN A 113 37.68 -35.13 -10.14
N LEU A 114 38.37 -36.03 -10.83
CA LEU A 114 39.02 -37.19 -10.20
C LEU A 114 40.45 -36.84 -9.77
N VAL A 115 40.79 -37.09 -8.50
CA VAL A 115 42.12 -36.79 -7.95
C VAL A 115 42.87 -38.07 -7.60
N PHE A 116 44.01 -38.30 -8.24
CA PHE A 116 44.89 -39.45 -8.04
C PHE A 116 46.10 -39.08 -7.18
N SER A 117 46.07 -39.45 -5.90
CA SER A 117 47.21 -39.26 -4.99
C SER A 117 48.24 -40.38 -5.12
N GLY A 118 49.52 -40.04 -5.03
CA GLY A 118 50.64 -40.99 -5.07
C GLY A 118 51.31 -41.13 -6.43
N ILE A 119 50.76 -40.53 -7.49
CA ILE A 119 51.37 -40.46 -8.82
C ILE A 119 52.04 -39.09 -8.98
N PRO A 120 53.38 -39.01 -9.07
CA PRO A 120 54.10 -37.73 -9.12
C PRO A 120 53.87 -37.00 -10.45
N GLU A 121 53.81 -35.66 -10.38
CA GLU A 121 53.97 -34.78 -11.54
C GLU A 121 55.47 -34.58 -11.77
N LEU A 122 55.95 -34.77 -13.00
CA LEU A 122 57.39 -34.69 -13.31
C LEU A 122 57.83 -33.23 -13.52
N SER A 123 56.90 -32.28 -13.71
CA SER A 123 57.19 -30.84 -13.74
C SER A 123 55.95 -29.97 -13.44
N GLU A 124 56.15 -28.75 -12.93
CA GLU A 124 55.07 -27.78 -12.64
C GLU A 124 54.28 -27.30 -13.88
N ASN A 125 54.77 -27.60 -15.10
CA ASN A 125 54.16 -27.19 -16.37
C ASN A 125 53.74 -28.40 -17.24
N GLU A 126 53.54 -29.58 -16.65
CA GLU A 126 53.01 -30.72 -17.41
C GLU A 126 51.57 -30.42 -17.89
N PRO A 127 51.27 -30.57 -19.20
CA PRO A 127 49.93 -30.37 -19.71
C PRO A 127 48.94 -31.36 -19.09
N SER A 128 47.70 -30.90 -18.83
CA SER A 128 46.62 -31.76 -18.29
C SER A 128 46.33 -32.98 -19.17
N THR A 129 46.56 -32.90 -20.48
CA THR A 129 46.39 -34.03 -21.42
C THR A 129 47.36 -35.18 -21.12
N GLN A 130 48.56 -34.91 -20.61
CA GLN A 130 49.49 -35.96 -20.18
C GLN A 130 49.11 -36.56 -18.82
N THR A 131 48.23 -35.90 -18.05
CA THR A 131 47.74 -36.43 -16.78
C THR A 131 46.93 -37.69 -17.00
N GLU A 132 46.01 -37.64 -17.96
CA GLU A 132 45.13 -38.74 -18.32
C GLU A 132 45.90 -39.98 -18.82
N ASP A 133 46.82 -39.81 -19.77
CA ASP A 133 47.55 -40.93 -20.38
C ASP A 133 48.39 -41.70 -19.36
N ILE A 134 49.04 -40.99 -18.43
CA ILE A 134 49.85 -41.60 -17.36
C ILE A 134 48.96 -42.35 -16.36
N ILE A 135 47.77 -41.83 -16.05
CA ILE A 135 46.82 -42.54 -15.19
C ILE A 135 46.31 -43.81 -15.88
N LYS A 136 45.98 -43.74 -17.18
CA LYS A 136 45.56 -44.91 -17.97
C LYS A 136 46.65 -45.98 -18.01
N ASP A 137 47.90 -45.58 -18.24
CA ASP A 137 49.05 -46.50 -18.24
C ASP A 137 49.27 -47.12 -16.86
N PHE A 138 49.18 -46.32 -15.79
CA PHE A 138 49.28 -46.81 -14.42
C PHE A 138 48.18 -47.83 -14.08
N MET A 139 46.92 -47.55 -14.44
CA MET A 139 45.80 -48.48 -14.22
C MET A 139 45.99 -49.81 -14.95
N LYS A 140 46.49 -49.76 -16.19
CA LYS A 140 46.73 -50.95 -17.00
C LYS A 140 47.90 -51.78 -16.48
N THR A 141 49.00 -51.12 -16.16
CA THR A 141 50.28 -51.77 -15.81
C THR A 141 50.31 -52.22 -14.35
N GLU A 142 49.97 -51.33 -13.42
CA GLU A 142 50.10 -51.58 -11.99
C GLU A 142 48.84 -52.20 -11.38
N MET A 143 47.66 -51.70 -11.75
CA MET A 143 46.39 -52.21 -11.21
C MET A 143 45.82 -53.39 -12.01
N LYS A 144 46.37 -53.70 -13.19
CA LYS A 144 45.88 -54.74 -14.11
C LYS A 144 44.39 -54.58 -14.45
N MET A 145 43.93 -53.33 -14.50
CA MET A 145 42.56 -53.01 -14.85
C MET A 145 42.48 -52.89 -16.38
N ASP A 146 41.95 -53.92 -17.03
CA ASP A 146 41.72 -53.94 -18.48
C ASP A 146 40.36 -53.31 -18.80
N MET A 147 40.25 -52.00 -18.58
CA MET A 147 39.05 -51.23 -18.89
C MET A 147 39.40 -49.92 -19.60
N ILE A 148 38.58 -49.58 -20.59
CA ILE A 148 38.66 -48.30 -21.30
C ILE A 148 37.92 -47.27 -20.45
N VAL A 149 38.67 -46.51 -19.65
CA VAL A 149 38.14 -45.37 -18.88
C VAL A 149 38.44 -44.10 -19.67
N ASP A 150 37.44 -43.24 -19.84
CA ASP A 150 37.59 -41.91 -20.43
C ASP A 150 37.53 -40.88 -19.30
N PHE A 151 38.56 -40.05 -19.16
CA PHE A 151 38.64 -39.06 -18.08
C PHE A 151 38.27 -37.69 -18.62
N GLN A 152 37.29 -37.03 -18.00
CA GLN A 152 36.91 -35.68 -18.38
C GLN A 152 37.78 -34.62 -17.69
N LEU A 153 37.95 -34.70 -16.35
CA LEU A 153 38.89 -33.87 -15.59
C LEU A 153 39.60 -34.74 -14.53
N ALA A 154 40.87 -35.03 -14.76
CA ALA A 154 41.70 -35.77 -13.82
C ALA A 154 42.91 -34.95 -13.39
N HIS A 155 43.19 -34.97 -12.09
CA HIS A 155 44.36 -34.36 -11.47
C HIS A 155 45.15 -35.43 -10.73
N ARG A 156 46.48 -35.31 -10.67
CA ARG A 156 47.34 -36.24 -9.91
C ARG A 156 48.28 -35.47 -8.98
N PHE A 157 48.67 -36.06 -7.86
CA PHE A 157 49.63 -35.43 -6.95
C PHE A 157 50.60 -36.47 -6.35
N GLY A 158 51.89 -36.16 -6.33
CA GLY A 158 52.93 -37.01 -5.73
C GLY A 158 52.94 -36.99 -4.19
N LYS A 159 53.65 -37.96 -3.59
CA LYS A 159 53.74 -38.19 -2.12
C LYS A 159 54.22 -37.00 -1.27
N ASN A 160 54.79 -35.95 -1.87
CA ASN A 160 55.36 -34.79 -1.17
C ASN A 160 54.64 -33.47 -1.46
N HIS A 161 53.48 -33.48 -2.13
CA HIS A 161 52.68 -32.29 -2.25
C HIS A 161 51.95 -32.07 -0.93
N LYS A 162 52.49 -31.21 -0.05
CA LYS A 162 51.73 -30.70 1.10
C LYS A 162 50.43 -30.15 0.53
N LEU A 163 49.30 -30.72 0.92
CA LEU A 163 47.98 -30.14 0.66
C LEU A 163 48.06 -28.66 1.07
N LYS A 164 48.20 -27.75 0.10
CA LYS A 164 47.79 -26.38 0.32
C LYS A 164 46.27 -26.50 0.39
N THR A 165 45.74 -26.62 1.60
CA THR A 165 44.35 -26.32 1.88
C THR A 165 44.13 -24.88 1.45
N THR A 166 43.71 -24.70 0.20
CA THR A 166 43.12 -23.44 -0.26
C THR A 166 41.70 -23.39 0.31
N THR A 167 41.60 -23.25 1.63
CA THR A 167 40.39 -22.80 2.34
C THR A 167 40.21 -21.28 2.22
N GLU A 168 40.72 -20.68 1.14
CA GLU A 168 40.59 -19.25 0.86
C GLU A 168 40.24 -19.05 -0.61
N THR A 169 38.99 -19.32 -0.95
CA THR A 169 38.28 -18.38 -1.82
C THR A 169 36.94 -18.12 -1.16
N LEU A 170 37.01 -17.18 -0.23
CA LEU A 170 35.94 -16.40 0.34
C LEU A 170 34.79 -16.25 -0.66
N ILE A 171 33.63 -16.76 -0.24
CA ILE A 171 32.33 -16.10 -0.32
C ILE A 171 32.54 -14.62 -0.66
N ARG A 172 32.20 -14.19 -1.88
CA ARG A 172 31.97 -12.76 -2.16
C ARG A 172 30.61 -12.42 -1.54
N PRO A 173 30.54 -11.55 -0.52
CA PRO A 173 29.28 -10.92 -0.16
C PRO A 173 28.92 -9.93 -1.26
N GLY A 174 27.63 -9.85 -1.59
CA GLY A 174 27.09 -9.01 -2.66
C GLY A 174 27.56 -7.55 -2.63
N GLN A 175 27.79 -7.04 -3.84
CA GLN A 175 27.51 -5.66 -4.22
C GLN A 175 26.33 -5.69 -5.19
#